data_AF-A0A941PRL3-F1
#
_entry.id   AF-A0A941PRL3-F1
#
_cell.length_a   1.000
_cell.length_b   1.000
_cell.length_c   1.000
_cell.angle_alpha   90.00
_cell.angle_beta   90.00
_cell.angle_gamma   90.00
#
_symmetry.space_group_name_H-M   'P 1'
#
loop_
_entity.id
_entity.type
_entity.pdbx_description
1 polymer ?
#
loop_
_entity_poly.entity_id
_entity_poly.type
_entity_poly.pdbx_seq_one_letter_code
_entity_poly.pdbx_strand_id
1 'polypeptide(L)'
;MSMLRIAGLFVLSLVCAPCALAATDLTISATGPSTATCTAGVCSSNATSSVLTTADLQAALAGGSVVVNASTGSGSGAGSIDWTDGTVDAGGHSLSLTATTSITFDGTLTNLANLAFSSTSLTGTGSADGTGAITGLGSTAFSLTGTKAGTAGGISFSGFTAADTTTVTGAVYFDDSAKSSLGMTFASAAYVSGDCNITGIGGSFNVDTGVSSASGIQYSGFAFGIDHLVGAGTAATITGTGDMYTLDAADSGHLSGNPMIWSGFPNISDATGTLLFGPSGSASGNVTMAELDYGTSTTVTVNLSGTGTTGIGGTTAGVSKVDNNPGNLNITGTANGALDMIAPNVINSTSLTFGNGATAASVTGDYTQSGSLNLHGISTN
;
A
#
# COMPACT_ATOMS: atom_id res chain seq x y z
N MET A 1 -44.80 -13.78 -68.77
CA MET A 1 -44.95 -12.94 -67.55
C MET A 1 -43.57 -12.49 -67.15
N SER A 2 -43.37 -11.20 -66.85
CA SER A 2 -42.03 -10.65 -66.56
C SER A 2 -41.72 -10.68 -65.06
N MET A 3 -40.43 -10.59 -64.71
CA MET A 3 -39.98 -10.44 -63.33
C MET A 3 -40.36 -9.07 -62.75
N LEU A 4 -40.51 -9.03 -61.42
CA LEU A 4 -39.91 -7.94 -60.65
C LEU A 4 -39.50 -8.45 -59.25
N ARG A 5 -38.18 -8.48 -58.99
CA ARG A 5 -37.63 -8.50 -57.62
C ARG A 5 -37.31 -7.04 -57.26
N ILE A 6 -37.75 -6.59 -56.08
CA ILE A 6 -37.27 -5.35 -55.47
C ILE A 6 -36.54 -5.72 -54.19
N ALA A 7 -35.33 -5.20 -54.01
CA ALA A 7 -34.61 -5.26 -52.74
C ALA A 7 -35.21 -4.23 -51.78
N GLY A 8 -35.56 -4.65 -50.57
CA GLY A 8 -36.21 -3.80 -49.56
C GLY A 8 -35.22 -2.82 -48.91
N LEU A 9 -34.99 -1.66 -49.54
CA LEU A 9 -34.35 -0.53 -48.89
C LEU A 9 -35.30 0.07 -47.84
N PHE A 10 -35.09 -0.25 -46.56
CA PHE A 10 -35.96 0.20 -45.47
C PHE A 10 -35.44 1.50 -44.83
N VAL A 11 -35.68 2.65 -45.47
CA VAL A 11 -35.42 3.97 -44.87
C VAL A 11 -36.51 4.29 -43.85
N LEU A 12 -36.26 3.97 -42.58
CA LEU A 12 -37.09 4.47 -41.48
C LEU A 12 -36.70 5.91 -41.15
N SER A 13 -37.27 6.86 -41.90
CA SER A 13 -37.08 8.30 -41.65
C SER A 13 -37.86 8.75 -40.41
N LEU A 14 -37.24 8.62 -39.23
CA LEU A 14 -37.82 9.08 -37.97
C LEU A 14 -37.38 10.52 -37.67
N VAL A 15 -38.11 11.49 -38.23
CA VAL A 15 -37.90 12.92 -37.93
C VAL A 15 -38.41 13.21 -36.51
N CYS A 16 -37.49 13.23 -35.54
CA CYS A 16 -37.79 13.63 -34.17
C CYS A 16 -36.80 14.70 -33.68
N ALA A 17 -37.29 15.93 -33.54
CA ALA A 17 -36.62 16.99 -32.83
C ALA A 17 -37.68 17.87 -32.13
N PRO A 18 -37.48 18.32 -30.87
CA PRO A 18 -36.36 18.05 -29.97
C PRO A 18 -36.79 17.13 -28.79
N CYS A 19 -36.92 15.82 -29.02
CA CYS A 19 -36.90 14.88 -27.91
C CYS A 19 -35.44 14.69 -27.47
N ALA A 20 -35.04 15.40 -26.41
CA ALA A 20 -33.77 15.14 -25.75
C ALA A 20 -33.83 13.74 -25.11
N LEU A 21 -33.23 12.76 -25.79
CA LEU A 21 -32.89 11.48 -25.19
C LEU A 21 -31.92 11.78 -24.05
N ALA A 22 -32.35 11.54 -22.81
CA ALA A 22 -31.47 11.62 -21.66
C ALA A 22 -30.34 10.60 -21.83
N ALA A 23 -29.11 10.97 -21.44
CA ALA A 23 -27.97 10.07 -21.44
C ALA A 23 -28.33 8.79 -20.66
N THR A 24 -28.43 7.69 -21.39
CA THR A 24 -28.87 6.39 -20.92
C THR A 24 -27.93 5.35 -21.51
N ASP A 25 -27.35 4.50 -20.66
CA ASP A 25 -26.11 3.81 -20.97
C ASP A 25 -26.24 2.87 -22.18
N LEU A 26 -25.47 3.18 -23.23
CA LEU A 26 -25.53 2.48 -24.51
C LEU A 26 -24.91 1.08 -24.38
N THR A 27 -25.77 0.11 -24.11
CA THR A 27 -25.38 -1.29 -23.88
C THR A 27 -25.24 -2.05 -25.20
N ILE A 28 -24.00 -2.18 -25.68
CA ILE A 28 -23.65 -3.03 -26.82
C ILE A 28 -23.57 -4.49 -26.33
N SER A 29 -24.68 -5.23 -26.43
CA SER A 29 -24.71 -6.67 -26.13
C SER A 29 -24.36 -7.52 -27.35
N ALA A 30 -23.73 -8.68 -27.15
CA ALA A 30 -23.22 -9.56 -28.20
C ALA A 30 -23.60 -11.05 -28.02
N THR A 31 -24.29 -11.61 -29.03
CA THR A 31 -24.65 -13.03 -29.15
C THR A 31 -24.65 -13.51 -30.64
N GLY A 32 -23.62 -14.19 -31.18
CA GLY A 32 -23.69 -14.68 -32.59
C GLY A 32 -22.37 -14.74 -33.38
N PRO A 33 -22.37 -14.49 -34.73
CA PRO A 33 -21.20 -14.25 -35.60
C PRO A 33 -21.04 -12.92 -36.45
N SER A 34 -20.64 -11.75 -35.89
CA SER A 34 -20.23 -10.49 -36.61
C SER A 34 -19.55 -9.38 -35.75
N THR A 35 -19.26 -8.19 -36.34
CA THR A 35 -18.94 -6.86 -35.72
C THR A 35 -20.17 -6.11 -35.15
N ALA A 36 -19.97 -4.95 -34.50
CA ALA A 36 -20.98 -4.25 -33.68
C ALA A 36 -21.43 -2.87 -34.20
N THR A 37 -22.24 -2.83 -35.26
CA THR A 37 -22.66 -1.56 -35.89
C THR A 37 -23.57 -0.71 -35.01
N CYS A 38 -23.21 0.57 -34.83
CA CYS A 38 -23.97 1.56 -34.07
C CYS A 38 -24.71 2.55 -34.99
N THR A 39 -25.94 2.95 -34.64
CA THR A 39 -26.69 4.01 -35.34
C THR A 39 -27.64 4.71 -34.37
N ALA A 40 -27.56 6.05 -34.32
CA ALA A 40 -28.47 6.92 -33.57
C ALA A 40 -28.68 6.52 -32.09
N GLY A 41 -27.60 6.18 -31.38
CA GLY A 41 -27.66 5.82 -29.95
C GLY A 41 -28.15 4.40 -29.65
N VAL A 42 -28.23 3.52 -30.66
CA VAL A 42 -28.48 2.09 -30.49
C VAL A 42 -27.42 1.29 -31.24
N CYS A 43 -26.84 0.28 -30.59
CA CYS A 43 -25.91 -0.67 -31.20
C CYS A 43 -26.46 -2.08 -30.98
N SER A 44 -26.51 -2.87 -32.05
CA SER A 44 -26.84 -4.29 -31.98
C SER A 44 -25.82 -5.07 -32.77
N SER A 45 -25.02 -5.90 -32.10
CA SER A 45 -24.05 -6.74 -32.77
C SER A 45 -24.67 -8.08 -33.17
N ASN A 46 -24.22 -8.62 -34.30
CA ASN A 46 -24.48 -10.01 -34.66
C ASN A 46 -23.25 -10.90 -34.42
N ALA A 47 -22.14 -10.40 -33.81
CA ALA A 47 -21.51 -10.89 -32.56
C ALA A 47 -20.62 -12.18 -32.34
N THR A 48 -19.56 -12.52 -33.11
CA THR A 48 -18.61 -13.65 -32.73
C THR A 48 -17.44 -13.17 -31.87
N SER A 49 -16.25 -13.04 -32.47
CA SER A 49 -15.16 -12.24 -31.96
C SER A 49 -15.73 -10.84 -31.94
N SER A 50 -15.96 -10.30 -30.75
CA SER A 50 -16.57 -8.99 -30.57
C SER A 50 -15.51 -7.92 -30.84
N VAL A 51 -15.10 -7.86 -32.12
CA VAL A 51 -14.19 -6.84 -32.64
C VAL A 51 -14.97 -5.53 -32.65
N LEU A 52 -14.61 -4.69 -31.70
CA LEU A 52 -15.08 -3.33 -31.57
C LEU A 52 -14.23 -2.48 -32.51
N THR A 53 -14.84 -1.84 -33.50
CA THR A 53 -14.07 -0.99 -34.44
C THR A 53 -13.97 0.43 -33.91
N THR A 54 -12.90 1.15 -34.27
CA THR A 54 -12.77 2.60 -34.03
C THR A 54 -14.03 3.38 -34.45
N ALA A 55 -14.63 3.05 -35.59
CA ALA A 55 -15.80 3.76 -36.11
C ALA A 55 -17.06 3.50 -35.27
N ASP A 56 -17.31 2.26 -34.85
CA ASP A 56 -18.45 1.91 -34.01
C ASP A 56 -18.32 2.51 -32.60
N LEU A 57 -17.11 2.44 -32.01
CA LEU A 57 -16.84 3.01 -30.69
C LEU A 57 -16.92 4.54 -30.69
N GLN A 58 -16.41 5.22 -31.73
CA GLN A 58 -16.55 6.67 -31.86
C GLN A 58 -18.01 7.11 -32.04
N ALA A 59 -18.81 6.34 -32.79
CA ALA A 59 -20.24 6.60 -32.96
C ALA A 59 -21.06 6.33 -31.69
N ALA A 60 -20.65 5.35 -30.87
CA ALA A 60 -21.26 5.07 -29.58
C ALA A 60 -20.94 6.16 -28.54
N LEU A 61 -19.66 6.53 -28.38
CA LEU A 61 -19.22 7.55 -27.42
C LEU A 61 -19.73 8.96 -27.77
N ALA A 62 -19.94 9.27 -29.06
CA ALA A 62 -20.62 10.50 -29.48
C ALA A 62 -22.10 10.58 -29.04
N GLY A 63 -22.69 9.48 -28.54
CA GLY A 63 -24.03 9.43 -27.94
C GLY A 63 -24.05 9.51 -26.41
N GLY A 64 -22.90 9.40 -25.73
CA GLY A 64 -22.80 9.38 -24.27
C GLY A 64 -21.89 8.29 -23.73
N SER A 65 -22.07 7.89 -22.47
CA SER A 65 -21.36 6.75 -21.87
C SER A 65 -21.79 5.42 -22.49
N VAL A 66 -20.82 4.51 -22.65
CA VAL A 66 -20.98 3.25 -23.40
C VAL A 66 -20.65 2.05 -22.51
N VAL A 67 -21.44 0.98 -22.64
CA VAL A 67 -21.21 -0.30 -21.97
C VAL A 67 -21.16 -1.40 -23.03
N VAL A 68 -20.01 -2.05 -23.22
CA VAL A 68 -19.86 -3.20 -24.13
C VAL A 68 -19.91 -4.48 -23.31
N ASN A 69 -20.75 -5.44 -23.71
CA ASN A 69 -20.96 -6.68 -22.96
C ASN A 69 -21.01 -7.92 -23.87
N ALA A 70 -19.93 -8.71 -23.82
CA ALA A 70 -19.74 -9.94 -24.59
C ALA A 70 -20.03 -11.24 -23.81
N SER A 71 -20.62 -11.15 -22.61
CA SER A 71 -20.71 -12.27 -21.65
C SER A 71 -21.69 -13.41 -22.01
N THR A 72 -22.55 -13.25 -23.02
CA THR A 72 -23.71 -14.14 -23.27
C THR A 72 -23.74 -14.83 -24.64
N GLY A 73 -22.64 -14.81 -25.39
CA GLY A 73 -22.55 -15.47 -26.71
C GLY A 73 -22.39 -17.00 -26.68
N SER A 74 -22.62 -17.64 -27.82
CA SER A 74 -22.53 -19.11 -28.02
C SER A 74 -21.55 -19.53 -29.14
N GLY A 75 -20.53 -18.70 -29.40
CA GLY A 75 -19.51 -18.91 -30.43
C GLY A 75 -18.08 -18.87 -29.88
N SER A 76 -17.09 -19.15 -30.71
CA SER A 76 -15.69 -19.34 -30.29
C SER A 76 -14.94 -18.08 -29.79
N GLY A 77 -15.53 -16.89 -29.95
CA GLY A 77 -15.06 -15.63 -29.37
C GLY A 77 -16.02 -15.04 -28.34
N ALA A 78 -17.07 -15.78 -27.95
CA ALA A 78 -17.98 -15.34 -26.91
C ALA A 78 -17.24 -15.25 -25.57
N GLY A 79 -17.51 -14.18 -24.83
CA GLY A 79 -16.75 -13.83 -23.62
C GLY A 79 -15.51 -12.98 -23.88
N SER A 80 -15.10 -12.72 -25.13
CA SER A 80 -13.95 -11.86 -25.42
C SER A 80 -14.34 -10.59 -26.18
N ILE A 81 -13.76 -9.46 -25.77
CA ILE A 81 -13.77 -8.18 -26.50
C ILE A 81 -12.37 -7.96 -27.09
N ASP A 82 -12.31 -7.47 -28.32
CA ASP A 82 -11.07 -7.20 -29.04
C ASP A 82 -11.16 -5.83 -29.72
N TRP A 83 -10.26 -4.90 -29.42
CA TRP A 83 -10.19 -3.60 -30.09
C TRP A 83 -8.76 -3.29 -30.53
N THR A 84 -8.48 -3.56 -31.80
CA THR A 84 -7.13 -3.66 -32.35
C THR A 84 -6.64 -2.39 -33.08
N ASP A 85 -7.44 -1.31 -33.16
CA ASP A 85 -7.16 -0.22 -34.10
C ASP A 85 -7.45 1.21 -33.63
N GLY A 86 -6.81 2.15 -34.34
CA GLY A 86 -7.21 3.56 -34.43
C GLY A 86 -7.20 4.38 -33.14
N THR A 87 -8.01 5.43 -33.14
CA THR A 87 -8.05 6.46 -32.10
C THR A 87 -9.47 7.02 -32.00
N VAL A 88 -9.99 7.13 -30.78
CA VAL A 88 -11.34 7.59 -30.48
C VAL A 88 -11.30 8.65 -29.38
N ASP A 89 -11.96 9.78 -29.62
CA ASP A 89 -12.21 10.79 -28.59
C ASP A 89 -13.50 10.42 -27.84
N ALA A 90 -13.38 10.19 -26.53
CA ALA A 90 -14.52 9.89 -25.65
C ALA A 90 -15.32 11.13 -25.23
N GLY A 91 -14.84 12.35 -25.51
CA GLY A 91 -15.60 13.59 -25.31
C GLY A 91 -16.00 13.91 -23.86
N GLY A 92 -15.34 13.29 -22.86
CA GLY A 92 -15.74 13.37 -21.45
C GLY A 92 -16.73 12.28 -21.00
N HIS A 93 -16.99 11.27 -21.81
CA HIS A 93 -17.86 10.13 -21.45
C HIS A 93 -17.08 8.95 -20.84
N SER A 94 -17.80 8.00 -20.24
CA SER A 94 -17.21 6.80 -19.64
C SER A 94 -17.40 5.58 -20.53
N LEU A 95 -16.45 4.65 -20.50
CA LEU A 95 -16.51 3.36 -21.19
C LEU A 95 -16.45 2.21 -20.18
N SER A 96 -17.32 1.22 -20.32
CA SER A 96 -17.27 -0.04 -19.58
C SER A 96 -17.20 -1.22 -20.54
N LEU A 97 -16.28 -2.17 -20.30
CA LEU A 97 -16.02 -3.34 -21.13
C LEU A 97 -16.17 -4.61 -20.29
N THR A 98 -17.17 -5.45 -20.59
CA THR A 98 -17.51 -6.66 -19.84
C THR A 98 -17.40 -7.90 -20.73
N ALA A 99 -16.57 -8.86 -20.34
CA ALA A 99 -16.16 -10.00 -21.17
C ALA A 99 -15.77 -11.18 -20.26
N THR A 100 -16.41 -12.34 -20.37
CA THR A 100 -16.19 -13.46 -19.44
C THR A 100 -14.85 -14.18 -19.56
N THR A 101 -14.09 -13.96 -20.64
CA THR A 101 -12.77 -14.59 -20.88
C THR A 101 -11.63 -13.57 -21.02
N SER A 102 -11.75 -12.57 -21.91
CA SER A 102 -10.66 -11.59 -22.10
C SER A 102 -11.09 -10.25 -22.68
N ILE A 103 -10.26 -9.23 -22.48
CA ILE A 103 -10.34 -7.94 -23.16
C ILE A 103 -8.97 -7.63 -23.76
N THR A 104 -8.91 -7.47 -25.07
CA THR A 104 -7.74 -6.96 -25.79
C THR A 104 -7.96 -5.50 -26.18
N PHE A 105 -6.99 -4.64 -25.88
CA PHE A 105 -7.07 -3.19 -26.08
C PHE A 105 -5.76 -2.68 -26.69
N ASP A 106 -5.73 -2.51 -28.01
CA ASP A 106 -4.58 -1.98 -28.77
C ASP A 106 -4.87 -0.60 -29.39
N GLY A 107 -6.14 -0.17 -29.40
CA GLY A 107 -6.55 1.17 -29.82
C GLY A 107 -6.17 2.30 -28.84
N THR A 108 -6.48 3.54 -29.22
CA THR A 108 -6.20 4.74 -28.39
C THR A 108 -7.48 5.48 -28.00
N LEU A 109 -7.75 5.64 -26.70
CA LEU A 109 -8.80 6.53 -26.18
C LEU A 109 -8.21 7.83 -25.62
N THR A 110 -8.90 8.95 -25.84
CA THR A 110 -8.62 10.23 -25.18
C THR A 110 -9.86 10.81 -24.50
N ASN A 111 -9.65 11.71 -23.53
CA ASN A 111 -10.71 12.45 -22.85
C ASN A 111 -11.77 11.57 -22.15
N LEU A 112 -11.39 10.44 -21.57
CA LEU A 112 -12.31 9.60 -20.79
C LEU A 112 -12.68 10.27 -19.45
N ALA A 113 -13.95 10.14 -19.05
CA ALA A 113 -14.32 10.33 -17.65
C ALA A 113 -13.85 9.15 -16.80
N ASN A 114 -14.29 7.93 -17.13
CA ASN A 114 -13.88 6.70 -16.43
C ASN A 114 -13.72 5.55 -17.43
N LEU A 115 -12.91 4.55 -17.06
CA LEU A 115 -12.72 3.33 -17.82
C LEU A 115 -12.91 2.13 -16.90
N ALA A 116 -13.87 1.26 -17.22
CA ALA A 116 -14.18 0.07 -16.46
C ALA A 116 -13.95 -1.19 -17.29
N PHE A 117 -13.34 -2.19 -16.66
CA PHE A 117 -13.16 -3.53 -17.19
C PHE A 117 -13.97 -4.52 -16.33
N SER A 118 -14.30 -5.68 -16.90
CA SER A 118 -14.80 -6.83 -16.15
C SER A 118 -14.49 -8.07 -16.96
N SER A 119 -13.34 -8.70 -16.67
CA SER A 119 -12.90 -9.93 -17.33
C SER A 119 -11.88 -10.71 -16.50
N THR A 120 -11.59 -11.94 -16.92
CA THR A 120 -10.54 -12.78 -16.32
C THR A 120 -9.15 -12.56 -16.91
N SER A 121 -9.00 -11.75 -17.96
CA SER A 121 -7.72 -11.47 -18.61
C SER A 121 -7.76 -10.14 -19.37
N LEU A 122 -7.04 -9.13 -18.88
CA LEU A 122 -6.85 -7.85 -19.57
C LEU A 122 -5.48 -7.80 -20.24
N THR A 123 -5.45 -7.54 -21.55
CA THR A 123 -4.23 -7.52 -22.38
C THR A 123 -4.27 -6.40 -23.41
N GLY A 124 -3.11 -5.99 -23.93
CA GLY A 124 -3.00 -5.20 -25.16
C GLY A 124 -1.75 -4.33 -25.21
N THR A 125 -1.67 -3.47 -26.22
CA THR A 125 -0.59 -2.47 -26.40
C THR A 125 -1.11 -1.05 -26.59
N GLY A 126 -2.39 -0.81 -26.33
CA GLY A 126 -3.07 0.46 -26.59
C GLY A 126 -2.80 1.53 -25.54
N SER A 127 -3.55 2.64 -25.63
CA SER A 127 -3.43 3.76 -24.68
C SER A 127 -4.79 4.34 -24.32
N ALA A 128 -4.99 4.74 -23.06
CA ALA A 128 -6.19 5.42 -22.59
C ALA A 128 -5.81 6.66 -21.77
N ASP A 129 -6.29 7.82 -22.19
CA ASP A 129 -6.22 9.06 -21.41
C ASP A 129 -7.59 9.44 -20.84
N GLY A 130 -7.62 9.82 -19.56
CA GLY A 130 -8.85 10.15 -18.85
C GLY A 130 -8.63 11.01 -17.60
N THR A 131 -9.64 11.11 -16.74
CA THR A 131 -9.63 12.05 -15.60
C THR A 131 -10.11 11.45 -14.27
N GLY A 132 -11.12 10.58 -14.30
CA GLY A 132 -11.66 9.86 -13.15
C GLY A 132 -10.90 8.56 -12.87
N ALA A 133 -11.64 7.46 -12.72
CA ALA A 133 -11.09 6.18 -12.28
C ALA A 133 -10.92 5.14 -13.40
N ILE A 134 -9.92 4.27 -13.23
CA ILE A 134 -9.81 2.96 -13.87
C ILE A 134 -10.37 1.92 -12.89
N THR A 135 -11.26 1.05 -13.35
CA THR A 135 -11.86 -0.02 -12.52
C THR A 135 -11.85 -1.37 -13.22
N GLY A 136 -11.93 -2.46 -12.46
CA GLY A 136 -11.89 -3.83 -12.97
C GLY A 136 -10.49 -4.39 -13.21
N LEU A 137 -9.42 -3.75 -12.70
CA LEU A 137 -8.06 -4.28 -12.83
C LEU A 137 -7.84 -5.49 -11.92
N GLY A 138 -8.32 -5.43 -10.68
CA GLY A 138 -8.24 -6.53 -9.71
C GLY A 138 -6.79 -7.00 -9.49
N SER A 139 -6.50 -8.25 -9.85
CA SER A 139 -5.15 -8.83 -9.78
C SER A 139 -4.20 -8.37 -10.90
N THR A 140 -4.68 -7.61 -11.88
CA THR A 140 -3.82 -7.03 -12.93
C THR A 140 -2.98 -5.92 -12.30
N ALA A 141 -1.65 -6.13 -12.22
CA ALA A 141 -0.76 -5.15 -11.63
C ALA A 141 -0.77 -3.83 -12.42
N PHE A 142 -0.74 -2.72 -11.70
CA PHE A 142 -0.57 -1.37 -12.28
C PHE A 142 0.85 -0.87 -12.01
N SER A 143 1.63 -0.74 -13.06
CA SER A 143 3.00 -0.23 -13.01
C SER A 143 2.99 1.27 -13.28
N LEU A 144 3.18 2.08 -12.25
CA LEU A 144 3.31 3.53 -12.34
C LEU A 144 4.52 3.90 -13.21
N THR A 145 4.36 4.93 -14.04
CA THR A 145 5.40 5.47 -14.93
C THR A 145 5.55 6.99 -14.81
N GLY A 146 4.67 7.67 -14.08
CA GLY A 146 4.73 9.11 -13.84
C GLY A 146 3.49 9.65 -13.13
N THR A 147 3.42 10.97 -12.97
CA THR A 147 2.25 11.65 -12.37
C THR A 147 0.98 11.31 -13.14
N LYS A 148 0.03 10.63 -12.48
CA LYS A 148 -1.20 10.12 -13.07
C LYS A 148 -0.99 9.25 -14.33
N ALA A 149 0.09 8.50 -14.38
CA ALA A 149 0.44 7.67 -15.52
C ALA A 149 1.01 6.30 -15.11
N GLY A 150 0.67 5.27 -15.88
CA GLY A 150 1.16 3.92 -15.66
C GLY A 150 0.73 2.95 -16.76
N THR A 151 0.98 1.66 -16.54
CA THR A 151 0.59 0.57 -17.45
C THR A 151 -0.06 -0.59 -16.70
N ALA A 152 -1.02 -1.27 -17.33
CA ALA A 152 -1.61 -2.51 -16.81
C ALA A 152 -2.08 -3.39 -17.98
N GLY A 153 -1.80 -4.70 -17.94
CA GLY A 153 -2.07 -5.60 -19.08
C GLY A 153 -1.26 -5.31 -20.35
N GLY A 154 -0.28 -4.40 -20.30
CA GLY A 154 0.45 -3.85 -21.45
C GLY A 154 -0.16 -2.56 -22.04
N ILE A 155 -1.39 -2.21 -21.63
CA ILE A 155 -2.07 -0.96 -21.98
C ILE A 155 -1.44 0.20 -21.22
N SER A 156 -1.25 1.35 -21.87
CA SER A 156 -0.80 2.60 -21.26
C SER A 156 -1.97 3.45 -20.77
N PHE A 157 -1.80 4.11 -19.62
CA PHE A 157 -2.83 4.95 -19.00
C PHE A 157 -2.26 6.32 -18.61
N SER A 158 -3.03 7.39 -18.83
CA SER A 158 -2.68 8.75 -18.42
C SER A 158 -3.88 9.56 -17.89
N GLY A 159 -3.60 10.57 -17.07
CA GLY A 159 -4.57 11.56 -16.56
C GLY A 159 -5.51 11.08 -15.44
N PHE A 160 -5.77 9.77 -15.36
CA PHE A 160 -6.63 9.15 -14.34
C PHE A 160 -6.19 9.44 -12.90
N THR A 161 -7.16 9.50 -11.99
CA THR A 161 -6.96 9.82 -10.56
C THR A 161 -7.07 8.62 -9.62
N ALA A 162 -7.57 7.47 -10.08
CA ALA A 162 -7.61 6.25 -9.29
C ALA A 162 -7.52 4.99 -10.16
N ALA A 163 -7.06 3.89 -9.58
CA ALA A 163 -7.05 2.56 -10.19
C ALA A 163 -7.27 1.46 -9.13
N ASP A 164 -8.17 0.52 -9.38
CA ASP A 164 -8.60 -0.49 -8.38
C ASP A 164 -7.78 -1.78 -8.33
N THR A 165 -6.49 -1.72 -8.72
CA THR A 165 -5.58 -2.87 -8.62
C THR A 165 -5.23 -3.26 -7.18
N THR A 166 -4.96 -4.54 -6.96
CA THR A 166 -4.37 -5.06 -5.71
C THR A 166 -2.85 -4.90 -5.66
N THR A 167 -2.19 -4.68 -6.81
CA THR A 167 -0.73 -4.76 -6.96
C THR A 167 -0.20 -3.53 -7.67
N VAL A 168 0.52 -2.67 -6.95
CA VAL A 168 1.16 -1.47 -7.49
C VAL A 168 2.66 -1.68 -7.61
N THR A 169 3.25 -1.33 -8.75
CA THR A 169 4.71 -1.31 -8.95
C THR A 169 5.17 0.06 -9.45
N GLY A 170 6.43 0.42 -9.25
CA GLY A 170 6.94 1.75 -9.63
C GLY A 170 6.34 2.90 -8.80
N ALA A 171 5.80 2.60 -7.61
CA ALA A 171 5.36 3.63 -6.67
C ALA A 171 6.53 4.54 -6.26
N VAL A 172 6.23 5.79 -5.92
CA VAL A 172 7.19 6.77 -5.40
C VAL A 172 6.48 7.59 -4.31
N TYR A 173 7.07 7.69 -3.11
CA TYR A 173 6.45 8.33 -1.93
C TYR A 173 5.01 7.84 -1.71
N PHE A 174 4.83 6.54 -1.48
CA PHE A 174 3.49 5.96 -1.32
C PHE A 174 2.92 6.31 0.06
N ASP A 175 1.78 7.00 0.08
CA ASP A 175 1.02 7.29 1.30
C ASP A 175 0.17 6.06 1.65
N ASP A 176 0.53 5.38 2.75
CA ASP A 176 -0.14 4.21 3.32
C ASP A 176 -1.59 4.52 3.74
N SER A 177 -1.84 5.74 4.24
CA SER A 177 -3.15 6.18 4.76
C SER A 177 -4.12 6.58 3.65
N ALA A 178 -3.63 7.28 2.62
CA ALA A 178 -4.40 7.67 1.45
C ALA A 178 -4.42 6.58 0.35
N LYS A 179 -3.66 5.50 0.55
CA LYS A 179 -3.31 4.48 -0.46
C LYS A 179 -2.96 5.11 -1.81
N SER A 180 -2.03 6.07 -1.83
CA SER A 180 -1.80 6.90 -3.02
C SER A 180 -0.33 7.11 -3.35
N SER A 181 -0.03 7.28 -4.64
CA SER A 181 1.30 7.65 -5.13
C SER A 181 1.17 8.36 -6.47
N LEU A 182 2.07 9.30 -6.76
CA LEU A 182 2.12 10.06 -8.03
C LEU A 182 0.77 10.69 -8.47
N GLY A 183 -0.09 11.04 -7.51
CA GLY A 183 -1.40 11.66 -7.75
C GLY A 183 -2.52 10.68 -8.16
N MET A 184 -2.32 9.37 -7.96
CA MET A 184 -3.34 8.33 -8.13
C MET A 184 -3.63 7.61 -6.80
N THR A 185 -4.90 7.26 -6.56
CA THR A 185 -5.35 6.46 -5.40
C THR A 185 -5.62 5.01 -5.81
N PHE A 186 -5.19 4.07 -4.96
CA PHE A 186 -5.25 2.62 -5.15
C PHE A 186 -5.96 1.96 -3.95
N ALA A 187 -7.27 2.19 -3.82
CA ALA A 187 -8.05 1.74 -2.65
C ALA A 187 -7.93 0.22 -2.39
N SER A 188 -7.87 -0.58 -3.46
CA SER A 188 -7.73 -2.04 -3.44
C SER A 188 -6.31 -2.53 -3.14
N ALA A 189 -5.30 -1.64 -3.05
CA ALA A 189 -3.90 -2.05 -2.93
C ALA A 189 -3.68 -2.93 -1.70
N ALA A 190 -3.01 -4.06 -1.94
CA ALA A 190 -2.57 -5.05 -0.95
C ALA A 190 -1.08 -5.37 -1.09
N TYR A 191 -0.49 -5.13 -2.27
CA TYR A 191 0.96 -5.24 -2.52
C TYR A 191 1.48 -3.97 -3.20
N VAL A 192 2.58 -3.41 -2.70
CA VAL A 192 3.22 -2.19 -3.24
C VAL A 192 4.74 -2.38 -3.40
N SER A 193 5.30 -1.84 -4.47
CA SER A 193 6.74 -1.84 -4.77
C SER A 193 7.13 -0.62 -5.62
N GLY A 194 8.39 -0.18 -5.53
CA GLY A 194 8.90 0.96 -6.30
C GLY A 194 10.03 1.72 -5.60
N ASP A 195 10.20 2.98 -5.97
CA ASP A 195 11.12 3.92 -5.31
C ASP A 195 10.57 4.31 -3.94
N CYS A 196 11.44 4.24 -2.96
CA CYS A 196 11.13 3.27 -1.91
C CYS A 196 10.72 3.94 -0.58
N ASN A 197 10.19 5.17 -0.68
CA ASN A 197 9.71 5.96 0.45
C ASN A 197 8.22 5.67 0.71
N ILE A 198 7.87 5.42 1.99
CA ILE A 198 6.50 5.17 2.44
C ILE A 198 6.15 6.20 3.50
N THR A 199 4.98 6.84 3.38
CA THR A 199 4.50 7.87 4.31
C THR A 199 3.12 7.53 4.86
N GLY A 200 2.68 8.25 5.89
CA GLY A 200 1.31 8.12 6.41
C GLY A 200 1.05 6.87 7.25
N ILE A 201 2.08 6.14 7.68
CA ILE A 201 1.92 4.84 8.36
C ILE A 201 1.36 5.05 9.77
N GLY A 202 0.04 4.91 9.92
CA GLY A 202 -0.70 5.25 11.15
C GLY A 202 -0.74 4.15 12.23
N GLY A 203 -0.01 3.05 12.05
CA GLY A 203 -0.04 1.87 12.93
C GLY A 203 1.31 1.17 13.02
N SER A 204 1.30 -0.15 13.23
CA SER A 204 2.54 -0.94 13.27
C SER A 204 3.06 -1.18 11.85
N PHE A 205 4.32 -0.84 11.60
CA PHE A 205 5.09 -1.37 10.46
C PHE A 205 5.95 -2.52 10.95
N ASN A 206 5.89 -3.68 10.30
CA ASN A 206 6.79 -4.79 10.58
C ASN A 206 7.92 -4.84 9.54
N VAL A 207 9.16 -4.74 10.02
CA VAL A 207 10.37 -4.63 9.18
C VAL A 207 10.82 -5.96 8.59
N ASP A 208 10.53 -7.09 9.26
CA ASP A 208 10.80 -8.45 8.73
C ASP A 208 9.96 -8.77 7.48
N THR A 209 8.66 -8.50 7.57
CA THR A 209 7.64 -8.94 6.59
C THR A 209 7.22 -7.84 5.62
N GLY A 210 7.55 -6.58 5.95
CA GLY A 210 7.25 -5.42 5.13
C GLY A 210 5.82 -4.91 5.21
N VAL A 211 5.08 -5.22 6.28
CA VAL A 211 3.62 -5.02 6.34
C VAL A 211 3.23 -3.81 7.20
N SER A 212 2.39 -2.93 6.66
CA SER A 212 1.63 -1.97 7.48
C SER A 212 0.37 -2.63 8.04
N SER A 213 0.27 -2.69 9.37
CA SER A 213 -0.92 -3.19 10.07
C SER A 213 -2.12 -2.25 9.96
N ALA A 214 -1.93 -1.01 9.50
CA ALA A 214 -2.99 -0.01 9.36
C ALA A 214 -3.75 -0.15 8.03
N SER A 215 -3.03 -0.43 6.94
CA SER A 215 -3.59 -0.52 5.59
C SER A 215 -3.77 -1.96 5.09
N GLY A 216 -3.10 -2.92 5.74
CA GLY A 216 -2.97 -4.31 5.31
C GLY A 216 -2.02 -4.52 4.12
N ILE A 217 -1.30 -3.47 3.68
CA ILE A 217 -0.40 -3.55 2.53
C ILE A 217 0.91 -4.25 2.91
N GLN A 218 1.29 -5.24 2.11
CA GLN A 218 2.67 -5.72 2.04
C GLN A 218 3.46 -4.86 1.06
N TYR A 219 4.50 -4.20 1.56
CA TYR A 219 5.51 -3.53 0.75
C TYR A 219 6.61 -4.51 0.36
N SER A 220 7.44 -4.15 -0.63
CA SER A 220 8.58 -4.95 -1.05
C SER A 220 9.65 -4.07 -1.72
N GLY A 221 10.89 -4.56 -1.74
CA GLY A 221 12.07 -3.83 -2.22
C GLY A 221 13.17 -3.66 -1.16
N PHE A 222 12.87 -3.93 0.12
CA PHE A 222 13.74 -3.72 1.30
C PHE A 222 15.20 -4.15 1.14
N ALA A 223 15.46 -5.21 0.37
CA ALA A 223 16.79 -5.81 0.21
C ALA A 223 17.92 -4.79 -0.05
N PHE A 224 17.63 -3.74 -0.83
CA PHE A 224 18.53 -2.59 -1.04
C PHE A 224 17.74 -1.27 -1.27
N GLY A 225 16.47 -1.23 -0.83
CA GLY A 225 15.47 -0.34 -1.40
C GLY A 225 15.02 0.82 -0.52
N ILE A 226 14.36 0.53 0.61
CA ILE A 226 13.69 1.57 1.41
C ILE A 226 14.72 2.56 1.96
N ASP A 227 14.70 3.77 1.39
CA ASP A 227 15.34 4.94 1.97
C ASP A 227 14.62 5.27 3.29
N HIS A 228 13.35 5.73 3.23
CA HIS A 228 12.68 6.36 4.38
C HIS A 228 11.23 5.89 4.60
N LEU A 229 10.94 5.41 5.83
CA LEU A 229 9.58 5.24 6.35
C LEU A 229 9.16 6.46 7.18
N VAL A 230 7.94 6.97 6.98
CA VAL A 230 7.38 8.07 7.78
C VAL A 230 6.06 7.65 8.45
N GLY A 231 6.12 7.53 9.77
CA GLY A 231 4.98 7.22 10.64
C GLY A 231 4.03 8.41 10.81
N ALA A 232 2.76 8.12 11.14
CA ALA A 232 1.70 9.12 11.28
C ALA A 232 1.02 9.05 12.65
N GLY A 233 1.32 10.03 13.51
CA GLY A 233 0.67 10.22 14.80
C GLY A 233 1.12 9.24 15.91
N THR A 234 0.47 9.32 17.06
CA THR A 234 0.94 8.69 18.31
C THR A 234 0.80 7.17 18.36
N ALA A 235 0.14 6.55 17.37
CA ALA A 235 -0.03 5.09 17.27
C ALA A 235 0.98 4.43 16.31
N ALA A 236 1.74 5.21 15.54
CA ALA A 236 2.77 4.68 14.65
C ALA A 236 3.83 3.92 15.47
N THR A 237 4.14 2.70 15.05
CA THR A 237 5.00 1.75 15.80
C THR A 237 5.94 1.02 14.85
N ILE A 238 7.24 1.01 15.12
CA ILE A 238 8.18 0.08 14.45
C ILE A 238 8.15 -1.27 15.19
N THR A 239 8.10 -2.37 14.44
CA THR A 239 8.11 -3.75 14.97
C THR A 239 9.02 -4.65 14.12
N GLY A 240 9.60 -5.67 14.75
CA GLY A 240 10.54 -6.62 14.14
C GLY A 240 10.82 -7.79 15.07
N THR A 241 11.87 -8.57 14.80
CA THR A 241 12.11 -9.86 15.49
C THR A 241 13.59 -10.12 15.81
N GLY A 242 14.11 -9.47 16.85
CA GLY A 242 15.52 -9.54 17.24
C GLY A 242 16.41 -8.52 16.52
N ASP A 243 15.80 -7.46 16.01
CA ASP A 243 16.47 -6.39 15.26
C ASP A 243 17.26 -5.45 16.19
N MET A 244 18.22 -4.74 15.61
CA MET A 244 19.00 -3.71 16.29
C MET A 244 18.65 -2.33 15.71
N TYR A 245 17.98 -1.52 16.52
CA TYR A 245 17.45 -0.21 16.15
C TYR A 245 18.33 0.89 16.73
N THR A 246 18.78 1.84 15.92
CA THR A 246 19.50 3.03 16.39
C THR A 246 18.58 4.24 16.34
N LEU A 247 18.38 4.95 17.46
CA LEU A 247 17.68 6.23 17.47
C LEU A 247 18.65 7.38 17.23
N ASP A 248 18.55 8.04 16.06
CA ASP A 248 19.40 9.18 15.71
C ASP A 248 18.85 10.50 16.26
N ALA A 249 17.51 10.62 16.34
CA ALA A 249 16.79 11.81 16.78
C ALA A 249 15.50 11.42 17.53
N ALA A 250 14.62 12.40 17.79
CA ALA A 250 13.28 12.14 18.30
C ALA A 250 12.42 11.40 17.26
N ASP A 251 11.82 10.29 17.68
CA ASP A 251 10.89 9.44 16.92
C ASP A 251 11.45 8.96 15.55
N SER A 252 12.79 8.91 15.42
CA SER A 252 13.51 8.73 14.17
C SER A 252 14.84 8.00 14.35
N GLY A 253 15.23 7.17 13.37
CA GLY A 253 16.38 6.28 13.50
C GLY A 253 16.66 5.42 12.27
N HIS A 254 17.50 4.39 12.42
CA HIS A 254 17.87 3.44 11.36
C HIS A 254 18.07 2.00 11.89
N LEU A 255 17.92 1.01 11.01
CA LEU A 255 18.25 -0.40 11.35
C LEU A 255 19.75 -0.63 11.21
N SER A 256 20.39 -1.18 12.24
CA SER A 256 21.83 -1.47 12.18
C SER A 256 22.14 -2.54 11.14
N GLY A 257 23.03 -2.19 10.19
CA GLY A 257 23.40 -3.07 9.07
C GLY A 257 22.50 -3.00 7.84
N ASN A 258 21.47 -2.14 7.84
CA ASN A 258 20.50 -1.97 6.75
C ASN A 258 20.36 -0.46 6.42
N PRO A 259 20.31 -0.03 5.13
CA PRO A 259 20.13 1.38 4.77
C PRO A 259 18.82 2.04 5.24
N MET A 260 17.82 1.26 5.68
CA MET A 260 16.49 1.76 6.06
C MET A 260 16.51 2.74 7.23
N ILE A 261 16.12 4.00 6.97
CA ILE A 261 15.83 5.02 7.98
C ILE A 261 14.33 5.20 8.20
N TRP A 262 13.94 5.67 9.39
CA TRP A 262 12.55 6.03 9.72
C TRP A 262 12.44 7.37 10.45
N SER A 263 11.28 8.01 10.37
CA SER A 263 10.89 9.11 11.25
C SER A 263 9.39 9.13 11.56
N GLY A 264 8.99 9.86 12.61
CA GLY A 264 7.58 9.94 13.01
C GLY A 264 7.03 8.65 13.63
N PHE A 265 7.91 7.77 14.14
CA PHE A 265 7.54 6.54 14.85
C PHE A 265 7.83 6.69 16.35
N PRO A 266 6.83 7.12 17.16
CA PRO A 266 7.02 7.34 18.58
C PRO A 266 7.06 6.04 19.41
N ASN A 267 6.61 4.90 18.86
CA ASN A 267 6.65 3.62 19.56
C ASN A 267 7.58 2.62 18.85
N ILE A 268 8.22 1.74 19.62
CA ILE A 268 9.00 0.60 19.13
C ILE A 268 8.58 -0.66 19.90
N SER A 269 8.38 -1.77 19.22
CA SER A 269 7.96 -3.04 19.84
C SER A 269 8.60 -4.24 19.15
N ASP A 270 9.78 -4.62 19.64
CA ASP A 270 10.45 -5.90 19.37
C ASP A 270 10.97 -6.44 20.71
N ALA A 271 10.20 -7.34 21.33
CA ALA A 271 10.49 -7.91 22.64
C ALA A 271 11.77 -8.80 22.69
N THR A 272 12.49 -8.92 21.57
CA THR A 272 13.73 -9.67 21.40
C THR A 272 14.91 -8.81 20.95
N GLY A 273 14.67 -7.57 20.48
CA GLY A 273 15.67 -6.70 19.87
C GLY A 273 16.43 -5.79 20.84
N THR A 274 17.38 -5.04 20.27
CA THR A 274 18.26 -4.07 20.94
C THR A 274 17.95 -2.66 20.46
N LEU A 275 17.79 -1.72 21.39
CA LEU A 275 17.62 -0.29 21.10
C LEU A 275 18.86 0.51 21.53
N LEU A 276 19.60 1.02 20.55
CA LEU A 276 20.75 1.90 20.73
C LEU A 276 20.32 3.37 20.71
N PHE A 277 20.65 4.14 21.74
CA PHE A 277 20.44 5.58 21.79
C PHE A 277 21.63 6.34 21.19
N GLY A 278 21.43 6.92 20.01
CA GLY A 278 22.35 7.91 19.45
C GLY A 278 22.33 9.24 20.24
N PRO A 279 23.26 10.18 19.97
CA PRO A 279 23.46 11.39 20.80
C PRO A 279 22.27 12.37 20.92
N SER A 280 21.22 12.19 20.12
CA SER A 280 19.94 12.92 20.21
C SER A 280 18.72 11.99 20.09
N GLY A 281 18.95 10.68 20.19
CA GLY A 281 17.92 9.64 20.06
C GLY A 281 16.90 9.69 21.17
N SER A 282 15.62 9.62 20.81
CA SER A 282 14.52 9.45 21.78
C SER A 282 13.25 8.93 21.13
N ALA A 283 12.40 8.27 21.91
CA ALA A 283 11.06 7.83 21.51
C ALA A 283 10.03 8.49 22.43
N SER A 284 9.06 9.22 21.87
CA SER A 284 8.06 9.97 22.65
C SER A 284 6.91 9.08 23.17
N GLY A 285 6.73 7.91 22.58
CA GLY A 285 5.77 6.87 22.96
C GLY A 285 6.40 5.70 23.71
N ASN A 286 5.86 4.50 23.52
CA ASN A 286 6.17 3.30 24.29
C ASN A 286 7.25 2.44 23.62
N VAL A 287 8.06 1.76 24.43
CA VAL A 287 9.18 0.93 23.97
C VAL A 287 9.11 -0.44 24.63
N THR A 288 8.96 -1.49 23.83
CA THR A 288 9.07 -2.89 24.27
C THR A 288 10.28 -3.51 23.60
N MET A 289 11.36 -3.72 24.35
CA MET A 289 12.68 -4.14 23.86
C MET A 289 13.34 -5.11 24.84
N ALA A 290 14.16 -6.04 24.36
CA ALA A 290 14.95 -6.92 25.25
C ALA A 290 16.15 -6.17 25.86
N GLU A 291 16.80 -5.31 25.06
CA GLU A 291 17.98 -4.54 25.45
C GLU A 291 17.82 -3.04 25.18
N LEU A 292 18.29 -2.22 26.13
CA LEU A 292 18.52 -0.79 25.94
C LEU A 292 20.03 -0.49 26.08
N ASP A 293 20.67 -0.01 25.01
CA ASP A 293 22.07 0.45 25.02
C ASP A 293 22.11 1.98 24.91
N TYR A 294 22.65 2.62 25.95
CA TYR A 294 22.74 4.08 26.05
C TYR A 294 24.06 4.68 25.57
N GLY A 295 25.07 3.88 25.23
CA GLY A 295 26.31 4.27 24.56
C GLY A 295 27.09 5.49 25.11
N THR A 296 26.82 5.96 26.33
CA THR A 296 27.27 7.29 26.81
C THR A 296 27.74 7.28 28.26
N SER A 297 28.58 8.26 28.61
CA SER A 297 29.06 8.47 29.98
C SER A 297 28.10 9.29 30.86
N THR A 298 26.79 9.26 30.57
CA THR A 298 25.80 10.10 31.28
C THR A 298 25.09 9.35 32.41
N THR A 299 24.32 10.06 33.24
CA THR A 299 23.45 9.43 34.24
C THR A 299 22.11 9.10 33.60
N VAL A 300 21.90 7.82 33.33
CA VAL A 300 20.68 7.24 32.76
C VAL A 300 19.75 6.76 33.87
N THR A 301 18.44 6.85 33.65
CA THR A 301 17.42 6.22 34.49
C THR A 301 16.59 5.27 33.64
N VAL A 302 16.38 4.05 34.11
CA VAL A 302 15.47 3.08 33.47
C VAL A 302 14.42 2.64 34.49
N ASN A 303 13.16 2.74 34.12
CA ASN A 303 12.04 2.11 34.80
C ASN A 303 11.63 0.85 34.01
N LEU A 304 11.89 -0.32 34.57
CA LEU A 304 11.62 -1.61 33.90
C LEU A 304 10.11 -1.89 33.73
N SER A 305 9.24 -1.12 34.41
CA SER A 305 7.79 -1.29 34.36
C SER A 305 7.06 0.05 34.57
N GLY A 306 6.94 0.86 33.51
CA GLY A 306 6.22 2.14 33.54
C GLY A 306 6.95 3.27 32.81
N THR A 307 6.62 4.51 33.15
CA THR A 307 7.20 5.72 32.54
C THR A 307 8.43 6.23 33.31
N GLY A 308 9.16 7.20 32.72
CA GLY A 308 10.28 7.87 33.37
C GLY A 308 11.67 7.33 33.01
N THR A 309 11.77 6.51 31.97
CA THR A 309 13.04 6.05 31.39
C THR A 309 13.68 7.16 30.55
N THR A 310 15.00 7.36 30.69
CA THR A 310 15.76 8.35 29.91
C THR A 310 15.60 8.07 28.42
N GLY A 311 15.27 9.11 27.64
CA GLY A 311 15.05 8.98 26.19
C GLY A 311 13.70 8.38 25.79
N ILE A 312 12.84 7.97 26.74
CA ILE A 312 11.54 7.34 26.45
C ILE A 312 10.40 8.09 27.17
N GLY A 313 9.50 8.69 26.40
CA GLY A 313 8.39 9.51 26.91
C GLY A 313 7.20 8.69 27.43
N GLY A 314 6.92 7.54 26.82
CA GLY A 314 5.89 6.59 27.24
C GLY A 314 6.40 5.55 28.24
N THR A 315 5.90 4.33 28.12
CA THR A 315 6.26 3.21 29.01
C THR A 315 7.34 2.31 28.41
N THR A 316 8.21 1.77 29.28
CA THR A 316 9.15 0.69 28.98
C THR A 316 8.64 -0.67 29.45
N ALA A 317 8.87 -1.70 28.64
CA ALA A 317 8.58 -3.11 28.94
C ALA A 317 9.59 -4.05 28.26
N GLY A 318 9.64 -5.32 28.69
CA GLY A 318 10.48 -6.37 28.10
C GLY A 318 11.96 -6.37 28.51
N VAL A 319 12.46 -5.25 29.03
CA VAL A 319 13.90 -5.02 29.29
C VAL A 319 14.50 -6.09 30.21
N SER A 320 15.43 -6.85 29.63
CA SER A 320 16.24 -7.90 30.28
C SER A 320 17.73 -7.57 30.29
N LYS A 321 18.16 -6.56 29.52
CA LYS A 321 19.53 -6.06 29.49
C LYS A 321 19.55 -4.54 29.41
N VAL A 322 20.47 -3.89 30.14
CA VAL A 322 20.78 -2.47 30.00
C VAL A 322 22.30 -2.27 29.93
N ASP A 323 22.76 -1.64 28.86
CA ASP A 323 24.13 -1.10 28.77
C ASP A 323 24.09 0.42 28.97
N ASN A 324 25.00 0.92 29.80
CA ASN A 324 25.30 2.34 29.94
C ASN A 324 26.77 2.49 30.32
N ASN A 325 27.66 1.88 29.56
CA ASN A 325 29.10 1.88 29.76
C ASN A 325 29.80 3.02 28.99
N PRO A 326 30.58 3.92 29.61
CA PRO A 326 30.90 4.05 31.04
C PRO A 326 30.16 5.25 31.68
N GLY A 327 28.88 5.07 32.02
CA GLY A 327 27.98 6.06 32.63
C GLY A 327 27.45 5.64 34.00
N ASN A 328 26.53 6.40 34.58
CA ASN A 328 25.85 6.06 35.85
C ASN A 328 24.44 5.55 35.56
N LEU A 329 23.97 4.54 36.29
CA LEU A 329 22.69 3.90 35.99
C LEU A 329 21.76 3.83 37.23
N ASN A 330 20.63 4.54 37.13
CA ASN A 330 19.52 4.45 38.09
C ASN A 330 18.50 3.41 37.59
N ILE A 331 18.26 2.33 38.33
CA ILE A 331 17.23 1.33 37.99
C ILE A 331 16.06 1.37 38.97
N THR A 332 14.84 1.37 38.43
CA THR A 332 13.57 1.24 39.17
C THR A 332 12.58 0.30 38.46
N GLY A 333 11.51 -0.10 39.15
CA GLY A 333 10.42 -0.89 38.57
C GLY A 333 10.56 -2.39 38.85
N THR A 334 9.90 -3.19 38.01
CA THR A 334 9.82 -4.67 38.16
C THR A 334 10.52 -5.38 37.02
N ALA A 335 11.58 -6.13 37.31
CA ALA A 335 12.23 -7.03 36.35
C ALA A 335 11.41 -8.31 36.16
N ASN A 336 11.09 -8.67 34.91
CA ASN A 336 10.31 -9.87 34.57
C ASN A 336 11.22 -11.01 34.07
N GLY A 337 12.14 -11.47 34.93
CA GLY A 337 13.13 -12.48 34.59
C GLY A 337 14.50 -12.11 35.15
N ALA A 338 15.56 -12.58 34.49
CA ALA A 338 16.91 -12.08 34.77
C ALA A 338 17.11 -10.68 34.18
N LEU A 339 17.98 -9.88 34.80
CA LEU A 339 18.39 -8.56 34.33
C LEU A 339 19.92 -8.49 34.27
N ASP A 340 20.49 -8.29 33.09
CA ASP A 340 21.92 -8.02 32.93
C ASP A 340 22.20 -6.51 32.85
N MET A 341 23.25 -6.06 33.54
CA MET A 341 23.65 -4.67 33.61
C MET A 341 25.14 -4.55 33.26
N ILE A 342 25.46 -3.96 32.11
CA ILE A 342 26.84 -3.88 31.64
C ILE A 342 27.51 -2.57 32.07
N ALA A 343 28.55 -2.72 32.89
CA ALA A 343 29.56 -1.75 33.28
C ALA A 343 29.13 -0.27 33.51
N PRO A 344 28.04 0.02 34.24
CA PRO A 344 27.83 1.37 34.76
C PRO A 344 28.86 1.67 35.88
N ASN A 345 29.52 2.81 35.77
CA ASN A 345 30.50 3.34 36.73
C ASN A 345 29.93 3.42 38.16
N VAL A 346 28.65 3.84 38.27
CA VAL A 346 27.87 3.79 39.52
C VAL A 346 26.49 3.18 39.27
N ILE A 347 26.08 2.25 40.14
CA ILE A 347 24.69 1.76 40.22
C ILE A 347 24.00 2.38 41.42
N ASN A 348 22.80 2.91 41.16
CA ASN A 348 21.86 3.40 42.16
C ASN A 348 20.50 2.71 41.93
N SER A 349 19.91 2.15 42.98
CA SER A 349 18.59 1.51 42.90
C SER A 349 17.83 1.75 44.18
N THR A 350 16.79 2.59 44.10
CA THR A 350 15.92 2.92 45.24
C THR A 350 14.75 1.94 45.38
N SER A 351 14.35 1.29 44.29
CA SER A 351 13.18 0.40 44.23
C SER A 351 13.22 -0.53 43.00
N LEU A 352 14.05 -1.58 43.06
CA LEU A 352 14.05 -2.67 42.08
C LEU A 352 13.38 -3.91 42.68
N THR A 353 12.28 -4.34 42.07
CA THR A 353 11.55 -5.57 42.42
C THR A 353 11.75 -6.63 41.34
N PHE A 354 11.80 -7.89 41.73
CA PHE A 354 11.88 -9.02 40.81
C PHE A 354 10.55 -9.78 40.78
N GLY A 355 10.09 -10.12 39.58
CA GLY A 355 8.91 -10.96 39.38
C GLY A 355 9.13 -12.38 39.92
N ASN A 356 8.02 -13.05 40.28
CA ASN A 356 8.05 -14.43 40.77
C ASN A 356 8.67 -15.37 39.72
N GLY A 357 9.80 -16.00 40.06
CA GLY A 357 10.55 -16.87 39.15
C GLY A 357 11.81 -16.25 38.52
N ALA A 358 12.10 -14.96 38.78
CA ALA A 358 13.37 -14.36 38.43
C ALA A 358 14.54 -14.98 39.22
N THR A 359 15.65 -15.27 38.53
CA THR A 359 16.76 -16.08 39.08
C THR A 359 17.94 -15.27 39.60
N ALA A 360 18.32 -14.17 38.93
CA ALA A 360 19.31 -13.20 39.40
C ALA A 360 19.24 -11.90 38.59
N ALA A 361 19.84 -10.83 39.11
CA ALA A 361 20.43 -9.79 38.25
C ALA A 361 21.95 -10.03 38.17
N SER A 362 22.53 -9.92 36.98
CA SER A 362 23.98 -9.88 36.77
C SER A 362 24.44 -8.44 36.60
N VAL A 363 25.59 -8.12 37.18
CA VAL A 363 26.32 -6.88 36.91
C VAL A 363 27.69 -7.27 36.38
N THR A 364 28.01 -6.84 35.17
CA THR A 364 29.20 -7.27 34.44
C THR A 364 30.15 -6.09 34.24
N GLY A 365 31.27 -6.09 34.95
CA GLY A 365 32.30 -5.02 34.92
C GLY A 365 32.67 -4.48 36.30
N ASP A 366 33.61 -3.54 36.35
CA ASP A 366 33.95 -2.80 37.57
C ASP A 366 32.90 -1.70 37.82
N TYR A 367 32.24 -1.72 38.98
CA TYR A 367 31.20 -0.75 39.35
C TYR A 367 31.25 -0.36 40.83
N THR A 368 30.77 0.84 41.15
CA THR A 368 30.54 1.26 42.55
C THR A 368 29.05 1.24 42.86
N GLN A 369 28.62 0.47 43.87
CA GLN A 369 27.25 0.57 44.39
C GLN A 369 27.13 1.78 45.34
N SER A 370 26.15 2.65 45.10
CA SER A 370 25.83 3.77 45.98
C SER A 370 24.42 3.62 46.54
N GLY A 371 24.31 3.48 47.87
CA GLY A 371 23.04 3.19 48.56
C GLY A 371 22.84 1.70 48.86
N SER A 372 21.59 1.30 49.12
CA SER A 372 21.22 -0.07 49.49
C SER A 372 20.38 -0.72 48.39
N LEU A 373 20.92 -1.76 47.74
CA LEU A 373 20.22 -2.52 46.71
C LEU A 373 19.19 -3.48 47.34
N ASN A 374 17.95 -3.00 47.47
CA ASN A 374 16.84 -3.71 48.11
C ASN A 374 16.18 -4.76 47.19
N LEU A 375 16.88 -5.88 46.95
CA LEU A 375 16.39 -7.00 46.14
C LEU A 375 15.15 -7.67 46.76
N HIS A 376 13.96 -7.39 46.22
CA HIS A 376 12.71 -8.07 46.61
C HIS A 376 12.30 -9.10 45.55
N GLY A 377 11.90 -10.32 45.98
CA GLY A 377 11.27 -11.33 45.12
C GLY A 377 12.15 -12.49 44.65
N ILE A 378 13.46 -12.48 44.93
CA ILE A 378 14.37 -13.57 44.54
C ILE A 378 14.06 -14.86 45.32
N SER A 379 13.60 -15.89 44.62
CA SER A 379 13.46 -17.25 45.17
C SER A 379 14.78 -17.99 45.03
N THR A 380 15.49 -18.21 46.13
CA THR A 380 16.65 -19.11 46.14
C THR A 380 16.19 -20.57 46.08
N ASN A 381 16.56 -21.26 44.99
CA ASN A 381 16.53 -22.72 44.81
C ASN A 381 17.96 -23.21 44.57
#